data_AF-A0A6J5VMD2-F1
#
_entry.id   AF-A0A6J5VMD2-F1
#
_cell.length_a   1.000
_cell.length_b   1.000
_cell.length_c   1.000
_cell.angle_alpha   90.00
_cell.angle_beta   90.00
_cell.angle_gamma   90.00
#
_symmetry.space_group_name_H-M   'P 1'
#
loop_
_entity.id
_entity.type
_entity.pdbx_description
1 polymer ?
#
loop_
_entity_poly.entity_id
_entity_poly.type
_entity_poly.pdbx_seq_one_letter_code
_entity_poly.pdbx_strand_id
1 'polypeptide(L)'
;MASCLKKVVFLLLLSSLAAQQHLCAADPTDGFTRVQFTDENRMLQKPYDKAPEDRYSKVDGVEKFWIYTNDKPFKEGSPTRPRTEIRITGHDYTSGVWQFEGNFFVPQGTSGAIIMQVFGAATEATTLQLRVVNGDLKYYWKNVVAANIYSRWVRLNVIHNVSAGKVTIFIDGDQKLVVNDHGRATFYFKYGVYGALSGSSDYMESRWKGIKLFKK
;
A
#
# COMPACT_ATOMS: atom_id res chain seq x y z
N MET A 1 10.29 -25.81 77.78
CA MET A 1 11.58 -25.24 77.33
C MET A 1 11.59 -25.19 75.82
N ALA A 2 12.26 -24.18 75.28
CA ALA A 2 12.13 -23.63 73.94
C ALA A 2 12.55 -24.57 72.79
N SER A 3 12.33 -24.05 71.56
CA SER A 3 13.02 -24.39 70.29
C SER A 3 12.20 -25.31 69.36
N CYS A 4 12.01 -25.06 68.06
CA CYS A 4 12.36 -23.96 67.17
C CYS A 4 11.65 -24.22 65.82
N LEU A 5 11.05 -23.15 65.29
CA LEU A 5 10.99 -22.76 63.88
C LEU A 5 10.93 -23.87 62.79
N LYS A 6 9.87 -23.83 61.99
CA LYS A 6 9.97 -23.75 60.51
C LYS A 6 8.64 -23.28 59.94
N LYS A 7 8.52 -21.96 59.75
CA LYS A 7 7.48 -21.37 58.90
C LYS A 7 7.85 -21.71 57.45
N VAL A 8 7.15 -22.68 56.86
CA VAL A 8 7.22 -22.91 55.42
C VAL A 8 6.34 -21.87 54.76
N VAL A 9 6.95 -20.84 54.18
CA VAL A 9 6.27 -19.89 53.30
C VAL A 9 6.14 -20.57 51.95
N PHE A 10 4.91 -20.98 51.59
CA PHE A 10 4.61 -21.50 50.26
C PHE A 10 4.46 -20.31 49.32
N LEU A 11 5.52 -20.00 48.57
CA LEU A 11 5.48 -18.99 47.51
C LEU A 11 4.75 -19.61 46.30
N LEU A 12 3.44 -19.34 46.18
CA LEU A 12 2.67 -19.64 44.98
C LEU A 12 3.13 -18.71 43.86
N LEU A 13 4.10 -19.18 43.06
CA LEU A 13 4.37 -18.63 41.74
C LEU A 13 3.14 -18.89 40.87
N LEU A 14 2.21 -17.93 40.83
CA LEU A 14 1.30 -17.79 39.70
C LEU A 14 2.16 -17.42 38.49
N SER A 15 2.69 -18.44 37.81
CA SER A 15 3.11 -18.30 36.42
C SER A 15 1.85 -17.96 35.63
N SER A 16 1.59 -16.67 35.43
CA SER A 16 0.69 -16.22 34.39
C SER A 16 1.29 -16.70 33.07
N LEU A 17 0.84 -17.87 32.59
CA LEU A 17 0.90 -18.14 31.16
C LEU A 17 0.01 -17.07 30.52
N ALA A 18 0.60 -15.94 30.18
CA ALA A 18 0.11 -15.12 29.10
C ALA A 18 0.24 -15.97 27.85
N ALA A 19 -0.70 -16.90 27.67
CA ALA A 19 -1.01 -17.41 26.35
C ALA A 19 -1.33 -16.14 25.55
N GLN A 20 -0.37 -15.69 24.74
CA GLN A 20 -0.66 -14.78 23.65
C GLN A 20 -1.75 -15.47 22.86
N GLN A 21 -2.99 -15.06 23.10
CA GLN A 21 -4.10 -15.37 22.24
C GLN A 21 -3.77 -14.66 20.94
N HIS A 22 -2.99 -15.33 20.07
CA HIS A 22 -3.06 -15.12 18.65
C HIS A 22 -4.48 -15.51 18.25
N LEU A 23 -5.44 -14.62 18.52
CA LEU A 23 -6.66 -14.57 17.76
C LEU A 23 -6.17 -14.52 16.32
N CYS A 24 -6.41 -15.59 15.55
CA CYS A 24 -6.21 -15.56 14.11
C CYS A 24 -7.02 -14.37 13.61
N ALA A 25 -6.34 -13.26 13.34
CA ALA A 25 -6.97 -12.14 12.65
C ALA A 25 -7.45 -12.69 11.30
N ALA A 26 -8.73 -12.47 11.02
CA ALA A 26 -9.31 -12.76 9.72
C ALA A 26 -8.44 -12.14 8.62
N ASP A 27 -8.23 -12.85 7.51
CA ASP A 27 -7.47 -12.31 6.40
C ASP A 27 -8.19 -11.06 5.87
N PRO A 28 -7.49 -9.98 5.44
CA PRO A 28 -8.15 -8.79 4.92
C PRO A 28 -9.09 -9.05 3.73
N THR A 29 -8.93 -10.19 3.05
CA THR A 29 -9.79 -10.63 1.94
C THR A 29 -11.04 -11.40 2.40
N ASP A 30 -11.21 -11.68 3.69
CA ASP A 30 -12.32 -12.49 4.18
C ASP A 30 -13.69 -11.87 3.86
N GLY A 31 -14.55 -12.70 3.26
CA GLY A 31 -15.88 -12.33 2.77
C GLY A 31 -15.89 -11.51 1.48
N PHE A 32 -14.74 -11.22 0.86
CA PHE A 32 -14.69 -10.55 -0.44
C PHE A 32 -14.79 -11.55 -1.60
N THR A 33 -15.40 -11.11 -2.70
CA THR A 33 -15.38 -11.85 -3.97
C THR A 33 -14.28 -11.32 -4.88
N ARG A 34 -13.43 -12.21 -5.39
CA ARG A 34 -12.37 -11.84 -6.33
C ARG A 34 -12.95 -11.34 -7.65
N VAL A 35 -12.43 -10.23 -8.14
CA VAL A 35 -12.76 -9.66 -9.44
C VAL A 35 -11.74 -10.18 -10.47
N GLN A 36 -12.22 -10.50 -11.67
CA GLN A 36 -11.35 -10.85 -12.78
C GLN A 36 -10.50 -9.62 -13.16
N PHE A 37 -9.19 -9.74 -13.06
CA PHE A 37 -8.23 -8.69 -13.38
C PHE A 37 -7.21 -9.24 -14.38
N THR A 38 -7.31 -8.85 -15.63
CA THR A 38 -6.47 -9.31 -16.76
C THR A 38 -5.51 -8.22 -17.21
N ASP A 39 -4.71 -8.50 -18.25
CA ASP A 39 -3.82 -7.50 -18.83
C ASP A 39 -4.59 -6.37 -19.56
N GLU A 40 -5.82 -6.60 -20.03
CA GLU A 40 -6.68 -5.56 -20.63
C GLU A 40 -7.09 -4.47 -19.63
N ASN A 41 -7.14 -4.83 -18.34
CA ASN A 41 -7.44 -3.90 -17.26
C ASN A 41 -6.23 -3.05 -16.84
N ARG A 42 -5.06 -3.22 -17.50
CA ARG A 42 -3.80 -2.57 -17.12
C ARG A 42 -3.43 -1.47 -18.10
N MET A 43 -3.83 -0.25 -17.79
CA MET A 43 -3.40 0.92 -18.55
C MET A 43 -2.07 1.45 -18.01
N LEU A 44 -0.97 1.15 -18.71
CA LEU A 44 0.35 1.70 -18.40
C LEU A 44 0.40 3.21 -18.68
N GLN A 45 0.76 3.97 -17.66
CA GLN A 45 1.12 5.38 -17.73
C GLN A 45 2.63 5.49 -17.54
N LYS A 46 3.31 6.20 -18.43
CA LYS A 46 4.77 6.40 -18.45
C LYS A 46 5.09 7.84 -18.87
N PRO A 47 6.31 8.38 -18.71
CA PRO A 47 6.66 9.65 -19.33
C PRO A 47 6.31 9.66 -20.83
N TYR A 48 5.71 10.76 -21.31
CA TYR A 48 5.17 10.80 -22.67
C TYR A 48 6.24 10.59 -23.75
N ASP A 49 7.50 10.94 -23.45
CA ASP A 49 8.66 10.92 -24.34
C ASP A 49 9.51 9.63 -24.24
N LYS A 50 9.05 8.63 -23.48
CA LYS A 50 9.77 7.35 -23.29
C LYS A 50 9.06 6.18 -23.94
N ALA A 51 9.77 5.13 -24.34
CA ALA A 51 9.14 3.85 -24.66
C ALA A 51 8.74 3.11 -23.35
N PRO A 52 7.79 2.16 -23.38
CA PRO A 52 7.48 1.34 -22.19
C PRO A 52 8.71 0.69 -21.55
N GLU A 53 9.55 0.03 -22.35
CA GLU A 53 10.76 -0.69 -21.94
C GLU A 53 11.82 0.20 -21.26
N ASP A 54 11.78 1.51 -21.48
CA ASP A 54 12.68 2.45 -20.83
C ASP A 54 12.37 2.64 -19.35
N ARG A 55 11.15 2.32 -18.92
CA ARG A 55 10.62 2.67 -17.58
C ARG A 55 9.78 1.57 -16.92
N TYR A 56 9.50 0.50 -17.64
CA TYR A 56 8.68 -0.62 -17.19
C TYR A 56 9.23 -1.94 -17.75
N SER A 57 9.19 -2.99 -16.93
CA SER A 57 9.40 -4.36 -17.38
C SER A 57 8.55 -5.34 -16.57
N LYS A 58 8.21 -6.49 -17.16
CA LYS A 58 7.50 -7.58 -16.50
C LYS A 58 8.24 -8.89 -16.78
N VAL A 59 8.88 -9.45 -15.76
CA VAL A 59 9.69 -10.68 -15.86
C VAL A 59 9.26 -11.61 -14.74
N ASP A 60 8.94 -12.86 -15.07
CA ASP A 60 8.53 -13.91 -14.10
C ASP A 60 7.42 -13.47 -13.14
N GLY A 61 6.44 -12.72 -13.67
CA GLY A 61 5.30 -12.21 -12.90
C GLY A 61 5.61 -11.03 -11.98
N VAL A 62 6.83 -10.48 -12.02
CA VAL A 62 7.23 -9.26 -11.32
C VAL A 62 7.22 -8.08 -12.29
N GLU A 63 6.37 -7.10 -12.00
CA GLU A 63 6.33 -5.81 -12.70
C GLU A 63 7.30 -4.84 -12.01
N LYS A 64 8.31 -4.36 -12.73
CA LYS A 64 9.25 -3.33 -12.28
C LYS A 64 8.87 -2.00 -12.93
N PHE A 65 8.75 -0.95 -12.12
CA PHE A 65 8.48 0.41 -12.55
C PHE A 65 9.60 1.33 -12.05
N TRP A 66 10.14 2.17 -12.91
CA TRP A 66 11.10 3.17 -12.49
C TRP A 66 10.92 4.49 -13.23
N ILE A 67 11.39 5.56 -12.61
CA ILE A 67 11.44 6.92 -13.14
C ILE A 67 12.68 7.64 -12.61
N TYR A 68 13.07 8.69 -13.31
CA TYR A 68 14.00 9.69 -12.81
C TYR A 68 13.28 11.00 -12.49
N THR A 69 13.83 11.81 -11.60
CA THR A 69 13.26 13.13 -11.23
C THR A 69 13.15 14.10 -12.41
N ASN A 70 14.03 13.95 -13.40
CA ASN A 70 14.07 14.77 -14.63
C ASN A 70 13.25 14.18 -15.79
N ASP A 71 12.60 13.03 -15.61
CA ASP A 71 11.68 12.50 -16.62
C ASP A 71 10.49 13.46 -16.82
N LYS A 72 9.89 13.37 -18.00
CA LYS A 72 8.70 14.14 -18.35
C LYS A 72 7.44 13.58 -17.67
N PRO A 73 6.38 14.40 -17.51
CA PRO A 73 5.08 13.91 -17.06
C PRO A 73 4.50 12.82 -17.99
N PHE A 74 3.41 12.18 -17.54
CA PHE A 74 2.66 11.24 -18.39
C PHE A 74 2.01 11.89 -19.63
N LYS A 75 1.70 13.19 -19.56
CA LYS A 75 1.10 13.95 -20.65
C LYS A 75 1.90 15.20 -20.94
N GLU A 76 2.09 15.50 -22.21
CA GLU A 76 2.74 16.73 -22.65
C GLU A 76 2.01 17.97 -22.08
N GLY A 77 2.78 18.98 -21.70
CA GLY A 77 2.28 20.21 -21.07
C GLY A 77 1.74 20.06 -19.63
N SER A 78 1.72 18.85 -19.05
CA SER A 78 1.24 18.64 -17.68
C SER A 78 2.25 19.15 -16.63
N PRO A 79 1.81 19.83 -15.56
CA PRO A 79 2.69 20.24 -14.46
C PRO A 79 2.97 19.10 -13.47
N THR A 80 2.43 17.91 -13.69
CA THR A 80 2.60 16.79 -12.76
C THR A 80 4.01 16.21 -12.83
N ARG A 81 4.41 15.51 -11.77
CA ARG A 81 5.70 14.82 -11.72
C ARG A 81 5.71 13.58 -12.62
N PRO A 82 6.89 13.06 -12.99
CA PRO A 82 7.00 11.85 -13.78
C PRO A 82 6.42 10.65 -13.03
N ARG A 83 5.90 9.68 -13.79
CA ARG A 83 5.33 8.43 -13.28
C ARG A 83 5.57 7.31 -14.26
N THR A 84 5.72 6.12 -13.72
CA THR A 84 5.51 4.87 -14.43
C THR A 84 4.61 4.01 -13.57
N GLU A 85 3.33 3.91 -13.92
CA GLU A 85 2.32 3.26 -13.07
C GLU A 85 1.20 2.64 -13.91
N ILE A 86 0.55 1.62 -13.38
CA ILE A 86 -0.69 1.10 -13.94
C ILE A 86 -1.87 1.85 -13.34
N ARG A 87 -2.70 2.44 -14.20
CA ARG A 87 -4.10 2.72 -13.89
C ARG A 87 -4.89 1.45 -14.14
N ILE A 88 -5.61 0.96 -13.13
CA ILE A 88 -6.54 -0.15 -13.32
C ILE A 88 -7.81 0.38 -13.99
N THR A 89 -8.21 -0.25 -15.09
CA THR A 89 -9.37 0.14 -15.92
C THR A 89 -10.43 -0.97 -15.97
N GLY A 90 -11.68 -0.61 -16.28
CA GLY A 90 -12.80 -1.57 -16.34
C GLY A 90 -13.34 -1.97 -14.96
N HIS A 91 -12.78 -1.41 -13.89
CA HIS A 91 -13.18 -1.64 -12.49
C HIS A 91 -13.29 -0.32 -11.71
N ASP A 92 -13.50 0.79 -12.41
CA ASP A 92 -13.83 2.07 -11.80
C ASP A 92 -15.16 1.94 -11.03
N TYR A 93 -15.28 2.60 -9.89
CA TYR A 93 -16.40 2.41 -8.99
C TYR A 93 -16.85 3.70 -8.30
N THR A 94 -18.15 3.77 -7.97
CA THR A 94 -18.77 4.90 -7.26
C THR A 94 -19.48 4.46 -5.99
N SER A 95 -19.50 3.15 -5.70
CA SER A 95 -20.20 2.53 -4.57
C SER A 95 -19.61 1.15 -4.23
N GLY A 96 -20.11 0.54 -3.16
CA GLY A 96 -19.68 -0.78 -2.67
C GLY A 96 -18.41 -0.72 -1.83
N VAL A 97 -17.86 -1.90 -1.52
CA VAL A 97 -16.56 -2.02 -0.85
C VAL A 97 -15.57 -2.68 -1.79
N TRP A 98 -14.53 -1.96 -2.16
CA TRP A 98 -13.51 -2.43 -3.10
C TRP A 98 -12.19 -2.64 -2.41
N GLN A 99 -11.45 -3.66 -2.84
CA GLN A 99 -10.16 -4.01 -2.28
C GLN A 99 -9.11 -4.20 -3.38
N PHE A 100 -7.95 -3.60 -3.16
CA PHE A 100 -6.71 -3.90 -3.87
C PHE A 100 -5.80 -4.75 -2.97
N GLU A 101 -5.22 -5.81 -3.51
CA GLU A 101 -4.14 -6.59 -2.91
C GLU A 101 -2.94 -6.63 -3.86
N GLY A 102 -1.73 -6.52 -3.30
CA GLY A 102 -0.49 -6.77 -4.06
C GLY A 102 0.71 -6.91 -3.13
N ASN A 103 1.76 -7.57 -3.63
CA ASN A 103 3.05 -7.59 -2.94
C ASN A 103 3.98 -6.59 -3.61
N PHE A 104 4.51 -5.64 -2.84
CA PHE A 104 5.45 -4.64 -3.35
C PHE A 104 6.86 -4.86 -2.81
N PHE A 105 7.84 -4.36 -3.56
CA PHE A 105 9.24 -4.26 -3.17
C PHE A 105 9.75 -2.89 -3.58
N VAL A 106 10.52 -2.24 -2.71
CA VAL A 106 11.15 -0.95 -2.98
C VAL A 106 12.65 -1.07 -2.70
N PRO A 107 13.54 -0.82 -3.69
CA PRO A 107 14.97 -0.85 -3.44
C PRO A 107 15.39 0.30 -2.51
N GLN A 108 16.40 0.03 -1.69
CA GLN A 108 17.04 1.04 -0.86
C GLN A 108 17.46 2.27 -1.69
N GLY A 109 17.29 3.46 -1.11
CA GLY A 109 17.59 4.73 -1.77
C GLY A 109 16.40 5.40 -2.46
N THR A 110 15.30 4.66 -2.71
CA THR A 110 14.06 5.25 -3.23
C THR A 110 13.38 6.09 -2.15
N SER A 111 13.21 7.40 -2.35
CA SER A 111 12.43 8.28 -1.48
C SER A 111 11.58 9.24 -2.31
N GLY A 112 10.53 9.80 -1.71
CA GLY A 112 9.57 10.66 -2.41
C GLY A 112 8.77 9.93 -3.50
N ALA A 113 8.62 8.60 -3.40
CA ALA A 113 7.91 7.80 -4.39
C ALA A 113 6.50 7.44 -3.90
N ILE A 114 5.46 7.80 -4.64
CA ILE A 114 4.09 7.30 -4.43
C ILE A 114 3.98 5.97 -5.16
N ILE A 115 3.68 4.89 -4.45
CA ILE A 115 3.69 3.53 -5.01
C ILE A 115 2.30 2.93 -5.20
N MET A 116 1.29 3.45 -4.51
CA MET A 116 -0.10 3.02 -4.62
C MET A 116 -1.03 4.21 -4.38
N GLN A 117 -2.12 4.27 -5.13
CA GLN A 117 -3.13 5.31 -5.02
C GLN A 117 -4.55 4.75 -5.09
N VAL A 118 -5.47 5.41 -4.37
CA VAL A 118 -6.90 5.44 -4.72
C VAL A 118 -7.17 6.83 -5.29
N PHE A 119 -7.39 6.88 -6.60
CA PHE A 119 -7.74 8.12 -7.28
C PHE A 119 -9.24 8.39 -7.16
N GLY A 120 -9.64 9.66 -7.22
CA GLY A 120 -11.02 10.12 -7.06
C GLY A 120 -11.24 10.69 -5.66
N ALA A 121 -11.80 11.90 -5.60
CA ALA A 121 -12.21 12.62 -4.41
C ALA A 121 -13.09 13.82 -4.84
N ALA A 122 -13.75 14.49 -3.89
CA ALA A 122 -14.64 15.61 -4.19
C ALA A 122 -13.89 16.90 -4.55
N THR A 123 -12.79 17.19 -3.87
CA THR A 123 -12.06 18.48 -3.99
C THR A 123 -10.62 18.35 -4.46
N GLU A 124 -9.98 17.22 -4.19
CA GLU A 124 -8.63 16.88 -4.65
C GLU A 124 -8.66 15.73 -5.65
N ALA A 125 -7.49 15.32 -6.14
CA ALA A 125 -7.38 14.26 -7.14
C ALA A 125 -7.51 12.84 -6.57
N THR A 126 -7.20 12.64 -5.28
CA THR A 126 -6.99 11.31 -4.70
C THR A 126 -7.61 11.21 -3.31
N THR A 127 -8.18 10.05 -3.02
CA THR A 127 -8.59 9.63 -1.68
C THR A 127 -7.42 9.01 -0.91
N LEU A 128 -6.45 8.39 -1.59
CA LEU A 128 -5.28 7.79 -0.96
C LEU A 128 -4.02 7.96 -1.81
N GLN A 129 -2.90 8.25 -1.14
CA GLN A 129 -1.55 8.01 -1.63
C GLN A 129 -0.72 7.26 -0.57
N LEU A 130 -0.07 6.16 -0.97
CA LEU A 130 0.96 5.51 -0.16
C LEU A 130 2.33 5.89 -0.70
N ARG A 131 3.11 6.57 0.14
CA ARG A 131 4.35 7.25 -0.23
C ARG A 131 5.53 6.70 0.55
N VAL A 132 6.60 6.38 -0.16
CA VAL A 132 7.90 6.06 0.41
C VAL A 132 8.61 7.33 0.81
N VAL A 133 9.01 7.44 2.08
CA VAL A 133 9.78 8.55 2.64
C VAL A 133 10.89 7.98 3.50
N ASN A 134 12.13 8.00 2.99
CA ASN A 134 13.35 7.59 3.70
C ASN A 134 13.25 6.20 4.35
N GLY A 135 12.64 5.23 3.65
CA GLY A 135 12.49 3.85 4.10
C GLY A 135 11.16 3.53 4.75
N ASP A 136 10.36 4.53 5.09
CA ASP A 136 9.01 4.34 5.59
C ASP A 136 7.98 4.40 4.46
N LEU A 137 6.92 3.60 4.58
CA LEU A 137 5.68 3.81 3.85
C LEU A 137 4.73 4.68 4.69
N LYS A 138 4.25 5.78 4.11
CA LYS A 138 3.39 6.76 4.75
C LYS A 138 2.06 6.94 4.01
N TYR A 139 1.00 7.23 4.76
CA TYR A 139 -0.25 7.80 4.26
C TYR A 139 0.00 9.28 3.92
N TYR A 140 0.04 9.61 2.62
CA TYR A 140 0.56 10.89 2.13
C TYR A 140 1.92 11.22 2.79
N TRP A 141 2.00 12.33 3.54
CA TRP A 141 3.17 12.76 4.30
C TRP A 141 2.98 12.62 5.81
N LYS A 142 1.88 12.00 6.22
CA LYS A 142 1.38 11.99 7.60
C LYS A 142 1.85 10.71 8.29
N ASN A 143 0.91 9.79 8.52
CA ASN A 143 1.09 8.60 9.33
C ASN A 143 2.02 7.60 8.65
N VAL A 144 2.98 7.06 9.40
CA VAL A 144 3.74 5.86 8.99
C VAL A 144 2.80 4.67 9.10
N VAL A 145 2.65 3.92 8.01
CA VAL A 145 1.89 2.66 7.98
C VAL A 145 2.81 1.43 8.01
N ALA A 146 4.06 1.58 7.57
CA ALA A 146 5.11 0.58 7.72
C ALA A 146 6.48 1.25 7.75
N ALA A 147 7.35 0.86 8.67
CA ALA A 147 8.72 1.33 8.72
C ALA A 147 9.67 0.34 8.03
N ASN A 148 10.83 0.84 7.57
CA ASN A 148 11.93 0.03 7.03
C ASN A 148 11.46 -0.99 5.96
N ILE A 149 10.78 -0.50 4.93
CA ILE A 149 10.20 -1.33 3.86
C ILE A 149 11.19 -1.69 2.74
N TYR A 150 12.42 -1.21 2.81
CA TYR A 150 13.40 -1.42 1.75
C TYR A 150 13.82 -2.87 1.60
N SER A 151 14.09 -3.24 0.35
CA SER A 151 14.77 -4.48 -0.04
C SER A 151 14.09 -5.76 0.46
N ARG A 152 12.77 -5.72 0.67
CA ARG A 152 11.93 -6.87 1.02
C ARG A 152 10.58 -6.81 0.31
N TRP A 153 9.95 -7.97 0.15
CA TRP A 153 8.56 -8.05 -0.31
C TRP A 153 7.62 -7.79 0.87
N VAL A 154 6.59 -6.99 0.63
CA VAL A 154 5.58 -6.60 1.63
C VAL A 154 4.20 -6.80 1.03
N ARG A 155 3.30 -7.49 1.74
CA ARG A 155 1.91 -7.62 1.32
C ARG A 155 1.14 -6.36 1.72
N LEU A 156 0.47 -5.75 0.76
CA LEU A 156 -0.42 -4.61 0.95
C LEU A 156 -1.85 -5.02 0.61
N ASN A 157 -2.78 -4.67 1.50
CA ASN A 157 -4.21 -4.62 1.17
C ASN A 157 -4.73 -3.21 1.44
N VAL A 158 -5.49 -2.65 0.49
CA VAL A 158 -6.20 -1.38 0.67
C VAL A 158 -7.68 -1.63 0.40
N ILE A 159 -8.50 -1.38 1.41
CA ILE A 159 -9.96 -1.51 1.33
C ILE A 159 -10.57 -0.12 1.33
N HIS A 160 -11.38 0.18 0.33
CA HIS A 160 -12.18 1.39 0.24
C HIS A 160 -13.66 1.03 0.39
N ASN A 161 -14.25 1.40 1.52
CA ASN A 161 -15.69 1.32 1.77
C ASN A 161 -16.33 2.67 1.46
N VAL A 162 -16.96 2.76 0.29
CA VAL A 162 -17.47 4.03 -0.23
C VAL A 162 -18.67 4.52 0.58
N SER A 163 -19.57 3.64 1.02
CA SER A 163 -20.75 4.05 1.79
C SER A 163 -20.40 4.54 3.19
N ALA A 164 -19.37 3.94 3.80
CA ALA A 164 -18.83 4.41 5.08
C ALA A 164 -17.91 5.63 4.93
N GLY A 165 -17.48 5.97 3.71
CA GLY A 165 -16.48 7.00 3.46
C GLY A 165 -15.14 6.68 4.13
N LYS A 166 -14.69 5.43 4.07
CA LYS A 166 -13.49 4.95 4.79
C LYS A 166 -12.52 4.20 3.90
N VAL A 167 -11.23 4.47 4.10
CA VAL A 167 -10.14 3.67 3.56
C VAL A 167 -9.38 3.00 4.70
N THR A 168 -9.14 1.70 4.58
CA THR A 168 -8.37 0.90 5.52
C THR A 168 -7.14 0.31 4.85
N ILE A 169 -5.98 0.46 5.48
CA ILE A 169 -4.69 0.00 4.98
C ILE A 169 -4.19 -1.14 5.88
N PHE A 170 -3.85 -2.26 5.26
CA PHE A 170 -3.23 -3.41 5.92
C PHE A 170 -1.84 -3.65 5.35
N ILE A 171 -0.91 -4.02 6.23
CA ILE A 171 0.45 -4.41 5.88
C ILE A 171 0.72 -5.78 6.48
N ASP A 172 1.10 -6.74 5.64
CA ASP A 172 1.39 -8.12 6.04
C ASP A 172 0.22 -8.78 6.83
N GLY A 173 -1.02 -8.42 6.49
CA GLY A 173 -2.26 -8.91 7.14
C GLY A 173 -2.74 -8.06 8.32
N ASP A 174 -1.89 -7.22 8.90
CA ASP A 174 -2.24 -6.38 10.04
C ASP A 174 -2.90 -5.07 9.60
N GLN A 175 -4.00 -4.67 10.25
CA GLN A 175 -4.58 -3.35 10.06
C GLN A 175 -3.64 -2.28 10.62
N LYS A 176 -3.20 -1.34 9.78
CA LYS A 176 -2.28 -0.27 10.19
C LYS A 176 -2.95 1.09 10.33
N LEU A 177 -3.95 1.37 9.50
CA LEU A 177 -4.59 2.68 9.49
C LEU A 177 -6.00 2.62 8.91
N VAL A 178 -6.93 3.38 9.50
CA VAL A 178 -8.26 3.69 8.96
C VAL A 178 -8.39 5.20 8.85
N VAL A 179 -8.76 5.71 7.68
CA VAL A 179 -8.96 7.15 7.43
C VAL A 179 -10.29 7.38 6.73
N ASN A 180 -10.77 8.63 6.77
CA ASN A 180 -11.88 9.04 5.91
C ASN A 180 -11.41 9.07 4.45
N ASP A 181 -12.31 8.73 3.52
CA ASP A 181 -12.14 9.12 2.12
C ASP A 181 -12.31 10.64 1.97
N HIS A 182 -12.13 11.14 0.76
CA HIS A 182 -12.24 12.56 0.47
C HIS A 182 -13.54 12.89 -0.30
N GLY A 183 -14.61 12.15 -0.02
CA GLY A 183 -15.94 12.42 -0.56
C GLY A 183 -16.21 11.82 -1.93
N ARG A 184 -17.43 12.04 -2.42
CA ARG A 184 -18.00 11.36 -3.60
C ARG A 184 -17.20 11.64 -4.88
N ALA A 185 -16.84 10.58 -5.58
CA ALA A 185 -16.20 10.61 -6.89
C ALA A 185 -16.41 9.29 -7.64
N THR A 186 -15.85 9.20 -8.84
CA THR A 186 -15.51 7.92 -9.46
C THR A 186 -14.09 7.55 -9.04
N PHE A 187 -13.96 6.39 -8.41
CA PHE A 187 -12.70 5.91 -7.85
C PHE A 187 -12.07 4.83 -8.71
N TYR A 188 -10.74 4.75 -8.65
CA TYR A 188 -9.98 3.65 -9.24
C TYR A 188 -8.63 3.50 -8.56
N PHE A 189 -8.08 2.29 -8.64
CA PHE A 189 -6.77 1.97 -8.06
C PHE A 189 -5.64 2.24 -9.05
N LYS A 190 -4.48 2.62 -8.52
CA LYS A 190 -3.23 2.72 -9.26
C LYS A 190 -2.09 2.13 -8.44
N TYR A 191 -1.10 1.54 -9.11
CA TYR A 191 0.13 1.07 -8.49
C TYR A 191 1.31 1.20 -9.45
N GLY A 192 2.51 1.36 -8.91
CA GLY A 192 3.74 1.59 -9.69
C GLY A 192 4.63 2.59 -8.98
N VAL A 193 5.15 3.59 -9.68
CA VAL A 193 5.94 4.67 -9.08
C VAL A 193 5.55 6.02 -9.66
N TYR A 194 5.24 6.98 -8.79
CA TYR A 194 4.92 8.37 -9.14
C TYR A 194 5.72 9.32 -8.24
N GLY A 195 6.48 10.24 -8.84
CA GLY A 195 7.36 11.13 -8.09
C GLY A 195 6.62 12.16 -7.22
N ALA A 196 7.22 12.49 -6.09
CA ALA A 196 6.78 13.58 -5.23
C ALA A 196 6.94 14.96 -5.84
N LEU A 197 6.20 15.92 -5.28
CA LEU A 197 6.55 17.33 -5.43
C LEU A 197 7.90 17.68 -4.78
N SER A 198 8.28 17.04 -3.68
CA SER A 198 9.53 17.31 -2.93
C SER A 198 10.12 16.05 -2.30
N GLY A 199 11.41 16.04 -1.97
CA GLY A 199 12.06 14.90 -1.29
C GLY A 199 12.17 13.62 -2.12
N SER A 200 12.06 13.73 -3.45
CA SER A 200 12.28 12.63 -4.38
C SER A 200 13.77 12.32 -4.54
N SER A 201 14.14 11.04 -4.51
CA SER A 201 15.45 10.58 -4.97
C SER A 201 15.55 10.69 -6.49
N ASP A 202 16.76 10.88 -7.04
CA ASP A 202 16.96 11.01 -8.49
C ASP A 202 16.44 9.82 -9.28
N TYR A 203 16.64 8.61 -8.76
CA TYR A 203 16.03 7.37 -9.25
C TYR A 203 14.99 6.89 -8.25
N MET A 204 13.80 6.57 -8.72
CA MET A 204 12.73 5.99 -7.91
C MET A 204 12.23 4.72 -8.59
N GLU A 205 12.13 3.64 -7.83
CA GLU A 205 11.68 2.36 -8.34
C GLU A 205 10.70 1.70 -7.35
N SER A 206 9.72 1.00 -7.91
CA SER A 206 8.97 0.00 -7.16
C SER A 206 8.77 -1.24 -8.02
N ARG A 207 8.61 -2.39 -7.37
CA ARG A 207 8.26 -3.66 -8.01
C ARG A 207 7.00 -4.22 -7.40
N TRP A 208 6.20 -4.90 -8.21
CA TRP A 208 4.92 -5.44 -7.80
C TRP A 208 4.72 -6.85 -8.35
N LYS A 209 4.08 -7.71 -7.56
CA LYS A 209 3.64 -9.04 -8.00
C LYS A 209 2.37 -9.48 -7.29
N GLY A 210 1.64 -10.39 -7.93
CA GLY A 210 0.45 -11.00 -7.35
C GLY A 210 -0.69 -10.01 -7.10
N ILE A 211 -0.88 -9.05 -8.02
CA ILE A 211 -1.96 -8.06 -7.93
C ILE A 211 -3.32 -8.74 -8.05
N LYS A 212 -4.24 -8.42 -7.14
CA LYS A 212 -5.63 -8.90 -7.15
C LYS A 212 -6.57 -7.77 -6.77
N LEU A 213 -7.80 -7.87 -7.27
CA LEU A 213 -8.90 -6.99 -6.91
C LEU A 213 -10.05 -7.81 -6.33
N PHE A 214 -10.76 -7.23 -5.38
CA PHE A 214 -11.93 -7.84 -4.79
C PHE A 214 -13.03 -6.80 -4.55
N LYS A 215 -14.27 -7.27 -4.40
CA LYS A 215 -15.41 -6.44 -4.03
C LYS A 215 -16.37 -7.14 -3.07
N LYS A 216 -17.14 -6.34 -2.33
CA LYS A 216 -18.36 -6.72 -1.59
C LYS A 216 -19.50 -5.81 -2.03
#